data_AF-A0A2D9CIE3-F1
#
_entry.id   AF-A0A2D9CIE3-F1
#
_cell.length_a   1.000
_cell.length_b   1.000
_cell.length_c   1.000
_cell.angle_alpha   90.00
_cell.angle_beta   90.00
_cell.angle_gamma   90.00
#
_symmetry.space_group_name_H-M   'P 1'
#
loop_
_entity.id
_entity.type
_entity.pdbx_description
1 polymer ?
#
loop_
_entity_poly.entity_id
_entity_poly.type
_entity_poly.pdbx_seq_one_letter_code
_entity_poly.pdbx_strand_id
1 'polypeptide(L)'
;MAKQIDKSKMKCNTPKRTPSHATKSHVVKACEGGKEKIIRFGQQGVKGSPARKGESKASKARRASFKARHAKNIAKGKMSAAYWSAKVKW
;
A
#
# COMPACT_ATOMS: atom_id res chain seq x y z
N MET A 1 -11.44 -0.53 -18.81
CA MET A 1 -11.84 -0.20 -17.42
C MET A 1 -11.23 -1.23 -16.46
N ALA A 2 -10.80 -0.85 -15.26
CA ALA A 2 -10.23 -1.82 -14.33
C ALA A 2 -11.31 -2.83 -13.89
N LYS A 3 -10.98 -4.14 -13.91
CA LYS A 3 -11.89 -5.21 -13.49
C LYS A 3 -12.51 -4.89 -12.13
N GLN A 4 -13.83 -4.95 -12.04
CA GLN A 4 -14.57 -4.76 -10.79
C GLN A 4 -14.10 -5.80 -9.77
N ILE A 5 -13.86 -5.36 -8.53
CA ILE A 5 -13.37 -6.23 -7.47
C ILE A 5 -14.54 -6.62 -6.59
N ASP A 6 -14.71 -7.92 -6.40
CA ASP A 6 -15.64 -8.47 -5.42
C ASP A 6 -15.05 -8.35 -4.01
N LYS A 7 -15.68 -7.53 -3.17
CA LYS A 7 -15.28 -7.28 -1.77
C LYS A 7 -15.42 -8.55 -0.91
N SER A 8 -16.42 -9.39 -1.18
CA SER A 8 -16.72 -10.58 -0.37
C SER A 8 -15.62 -11.64 -0.49
N LYS A 9 -15.02 -11.75 -1.67
CA LYS A 9 -13.93 -12.68 -2.00
C LYS A 9 -12.55 -12.21 -1.53
N MET A 10 -12.45 -11.07 -0.84
CA MET A 10 -11.19 -10.54 -0.33
C MET A 10 -11.01 -10.83 1.16
N LYS A 11 -9.86 -11.40 1.52
CA LYS A 11 -9.44 -11.54 2.91
C LYS A 11 -9.14 -10.18 3.53
N CYS A 12 -9.58 -9.98 4.78
CA CYS A 12 -9.32 -8.75 5.52
C CYS A 12 -7.82 -8.52 5.70
N ASN A 13 -7.38 -7.29 5.48
CA ASN A 13 -6.01 -6.82 5.71
C ASN A 13 -4.92 -7.59 4.92
N THR A 14 -5.32 -8.29 3.85
CA THR A 14 -4.42 -8.99 2.94
C THR A 14 -4.29 -8.23 1.62
N PRO A 15 -3.18 -7.49 1.40
CA PRO A 15 -2.95 -6.80 0.14
C PRO A 15 -2.65 -7.80 -0.99
N LYS A 16 -3.16 -7.51 -2.19
CA LYS A 16 -2.86 -8.26 -3.42
C LYS A 16 -2.44 -7.33 -4.54
N ARG A 17 -1.60 -7.83 -5.45
CA ARG A 17 -1.19 -7.10 -6.65
C ARG A 17 -2.33 -6.98 -7.66
N THR A 18 -2.33 -5.88 -8.41
CA THR A 18 -3.31 -5.60 -9.48
C THR A 18 -2.60 -5.17 -10.76
N PRO A 19 -1.96 -6.10 -11.50
CA PRO A 19 -1.18 -5.77 -12.69
C PRO A 19 -2.02 -5.13 -13.80
N SER A 20 -3.30 -5.52 -13.95
CA SER A 20 -4.19 -4.98 -14.98
C SER A 20 -4.88 -3.66 -14.59
N HIS A 21 -4.56 -3.07 -13.43
CA HIS A 21 -5.11 -1.77 -13.04
C HIS A 21 -4.24 -0.65 -13.61
N ALA A 22 -4.85 0.34 -14.25
CA ALA A 22 -4.14 1.39 -14.97
C ALA A 22 -3.15 2.17 -14.08
N THR A 23 -3.57 2.58 -12.88
CA THR A 23 -2.79 3.55 -12.08
C THR A 23 -2.28 3.05 -10.73
N LYS A 24 -2.75 1.89 -10.25
CA LYS A 24 -2.50 1.40 -8.89
C LYS A 24 -1.95 -0.02 -8.94
N SER A 25 -0.88 -0.27 -8.21
CA SER A 25 -0.21 -1.58 -8.23
C SER A 25 -0.82 -2.60 -7.29
N HIS A 26 -1.55 -2.17 -6.26
CA HIS A 26 -2.10 -3.04 -5.23
C HIS A 26 -3.52 -2.65 -4.80
N VAL A 27 -4.21 -3.62 -4.19
CA VAL A 27 -5.50 -3.44 -3.53
C VAL A 27 -5.56 -4.25 -2.24
N VAL A 28 -6.29 -3.76 -1.24
CA VAL A 28 -6.54 -4.45 0.02
C VAL A 28 -7.96 -4.19 0.50
N LYS A 29 -8.57 -5.17 1.16
CA LYS A 29 -9.78 -4.97 1.96
C LYS A 29 -9.33 -4.60 3.38
N ALA A 30 -9.27 -3.31 3.68
CA ALA A 30 -8.93 -2.83 5.01
C ALA A 30 -10.08 -3.11 5.98
N CYS A 31 -9.77 -3.75 7.09
CA CYS A 31 -10.74 -4.08 8.15
C CYS A 31 -10.19 -3.61 9.51
N GLU A 32 -10.92 -2.73 10.19
CA GLU A 32 -10.53 -2.10 11.45
C GLU A 32 -11.77 -1.51 12.15
N GLY A 33 -11.96 -1.80 13.45
CA GLY A 33 -13.07 -1.27 14.25
C GLY A 33 -14.46 -1.54 13.65
N GLY A 34 -14.70 -2.76 13.15
CA GLY A 34 -15.98 -3.14 12.53
C GLY A 34 -16.24 -2.55 11.13
N LYS A 35 -15.34 -1.71 10.62
CA LYS A 35 -15.46 -1.10 9.28
C LYS A 35 -14.65 -1.89 8.26
N GLU A 36 -15.17 -1.94 7.04
CA GLU A 36 -14.50 -2.59 5.91
C GLU A 36 -14.47 -1.70 4.66
N LYS A 37 -13.29 -1.48 4.09
CA LYS A 37 -13.10 -0.64 2.90
C LYS A 37 -12.14 -1.27 1.90
N ILE A 38 -12.47 -1.19 0.60
CA ILE A 38 -11.50 -1.51 -0.46
C ILE A 38 -10.60 -0.29 -0.66
N ILE A 39 -9.29 -0.49 -0.54
CA ILE A 39 -8.28 0.53 -0.74
C ILE A 39 -7.34 0.07 -1.85
N ARG A 40 -7.26 0.86 -2.92
CA ARG A 40 -6.21 0.72 -3.94
C ARG A 40 -5.05 1.65 -3.60
N PHE A 41 -3.83 1.13 -3.66
CA PHE A 41 -2.64 1.86 -3.20
C PHE A 41 -1.40 1.50 -4.02
N GLY A 42 -0.35 2.33 -3.87
CA GLY A 42 0.86 2.27 -4.69
C GLY A 42 0.61 2.71 -6.13
N GLN A 43 1.57 3.39 -6.75
CA GLN A 43 1.52 3.72 -8.17
C GLN A 43 1.86 2.47 -9.00
N GLN A 44 1.21 2.30 -10.16
CA GLN A 44 1.57 1.24 -11.10
C GLN A 44 2.97 1.51 -11.68
N GLY A 45 3.75 0.44 -11.91
CA GLY A 45 5.13 0.53 -12.43
C GLY A 45 6.19 0.97 -11.39
N VAL A 46 5.81 1.59 -10.28
CA VAL A 46 6.74 2.01 -9.24
C VAL A 46 7.01 0.86 -8.27
N LYS A 47 8.27 0.41 -8.16
CA LYS A 47 8.65 -0.71 -7.27
C LYS A 47 8.65 -0.32 -5.79
N GLY A 48 9.07 0.89 -5.43
CA GLY A 48 9.26 1.33 -4.04
C GLY A 48 10.67 1.01 -3.54
N SER A 49 10.88 1.06 -2.22
CA SER A 49 12.17 0.74 -1.58
C SER A 49 11.95 0.03 -0.24
N PRO A 50 11.34 -1.17 -0.25
CA PRO A 50 11.09 -1.93 0.97
C PRO A 50 12.41 -2.22 1.70
N ALA A 51 12.36 -2.20 3.03
CA ALA A 51 13.51 -2.54 3.86
C ALA A 51 14.03 -3.96 3.56
N ARG A 52 15.35 -4.09 3.43
CA ARG A 52 16.03 -5.36 3.20
C ARG A 52 17.42 -5.36 3.84
N LYS A 53 17.90 -6.54 4.24
CA LYS A 53 19.25 -6.70 4.80
C LYS A 53 20.30 -6.30 3.76
N GLY A 54 21.30 -5.52 4.19
CA GLY A 54 22.38 -5.05 3.30
C GLY A 54 21.97 -3.99 2.28
N GLU A 55 20.88 -3.24 2.50
CA GLU A 55 20.48 -2.17 1.58
C GLU A 55 21.44 -0.98 1.57
N SER A 56 21.47 -0.26 0.45
CA SER A 56 22.27 0.96 0.33
C SER A 56 21.70 2.10 1.18
N LYS A 57 22.57 3.02 1.61
CA LYS A 57 22.16 4.26 2.30
C LYS A 57 21.12 5.05 1.50
N ALA A 58 21.24 5.06 0.18
CA ALA A 58 20.29 5.72 -0.73
C ALA A 58 18.88 5.10 -0.66
N SER A 59 18.76 3.76 -0.64
CA SER A 59 17.47 3.07 -0.48
C SER A 59 16.81 3.40 0.86
N LYS A 60 17.60 3.39 1.94
CA LYS A 60 17.12 3.75 3.29
C LYS A 60 16.65 5.20 3.35
N ALA A 61 17.42 6.14 2.79
CA ALA A 61 17.07 7.56 2.73
C ALA A 61 15.79 7.79 1.92
N ARG A 62 15.67 7.17 0.73
CA ARG A 62 14.46 7.28 -0.11
C ARG A 62 13.20 6.79 0.62
N ARG A 63 13.31 5.68 1.36
CA ARG A 63 12.23 5.18 2.21
C ARG A 63 11.90 6.14 3.34
N ALA A 64 12.90 6.69 4.03
CA ALA A 64 12.70 7.66 5.10
C ALA A 64 11.98 8.92 4.59
N SER A 65 12.39 9.47 3.44
CA SER A 65 11.73 10.62 2.82
C SER A 65 10.28 10.32 2.40
N PHE A 66 9.97 9.09 1.97
CA PHE A 66 8.58 8.69 1.73
C PHE A 66 7.76 8.69 3.04
N LYS A 67 8.28 8.04 4.10
CA LYS A 67 7.59 7.96 5.40
C LYS A 67 7.38 9.34 6.01
N ALA A 68 8.36 10.23 5.94
CA ALA A 68 8.27 11.61 6.43
C ALA A 68 7.15 12.39 5.72
N ARG A 69 7.15 12.40 4.38
CA ARG A 69 6.13 13.13 3.59
C ARG A 69 4.70 12.61 3.80
N HIS A 70 4.55 11.34 4.16
CA HIS A 70 3.23 10.71 4.33
C HIS A 70 2.88 10.37 5.79
N ALA A 71 3.66 10.82 6.77
CA ALA A 71 3.54 10.44 8.17
C ALA A 71 2.11 10.61 8.71
N LYS A 72 1.49 11.78 8.48
CA LYS A 72 0.10 12.07 8.89
C LYS A 72 -0.92 11.04 8.38
N ASN A 73 -0.74 10.56 7.15
CA ASN A 73 -1.65 9.59 6.56
C ASN A 73 -1.28 8.15 6.93
N ILE A 74 -0.02 7.85 7.25
CA ILE A 74 0.39 6.55 7.78
C ILE A 74 -0.18 6.35 9.19
N ALA A 75 -0.19 7.41 10.01
CA ALA A 75 -0.73 7.41 11.36
C ALA A 75 -2.23 7.06 11.43
N LYS A 76 -2.99 7.27 10.34
CA LYS A 76 -4.41 6.88 10.24
C LYS A 76 -4.65 5.36 10.21
N GLY A 77 -3.60 4.54 10.22
CA GLY A 77 -3.72 3.09 10.34
C GLY A 77 -4.25 2.38 9.09
N LYS A 78 -4.86 1.20 9.28
CA LYS A 78 -5.23 0.29 8.19
C LYS A 78 -6.27 0.89 7.24
N MET A 79 -7.00 1.91 7.68
CA MET A 79 -7.96 2.63 6.84
C MET A 79 -7.32 3.61 5.84
N SER A 80 -5.98 3.68 5.78
CA SER A 80 -5.24 4.59 4.89
C SER A 80 -4.44 3.89 3.78
N ALA A 81 -4.54 4.42 2.56
CA ALA A 81 -3.70 3.98 1.43
C ALA A 81 -2.21 4.23 1.66
N ALA A 82 -1.86 5.28 2.43
CA ALA A 82 -0.47 5.60 2.74
C ALA A 82 0.14 4.57 3.71
N TYR A 83 -0.63 4.11 4.70
CA TYR A 83 -0.23 3.03 5.60
C TYR A 83 0.09 1.75 4.82
N TRP A 84 -0.81 1.32 3.92
CA TRP A 84 -0.57 0.13 3.10
C TRP A 84 0.60 0.30 2.14
N SER A 85 0.76 1.48 1.54
CA SER A 85 1.91 1.77 0.70
C SER A 85 3.21 1.69 1.51
N ALA A 86 3.24 2.25 2.71
CA ALA A 86 4.39 2.16 3.61
C ALA A 86 4.67 0.69 3.96
N LYS A 87 3.69 -0.03 4.50
CA LYS A 87 3.84 -1.42 4.93
C LYS A 87 4.32 -2.36 3.82
N VAL A 88 3.82 -2.20 2.59
CA VAL A 88 4.07 -3.16 1.50
C VAL A 88 5.21 -2.74 0.57
N LYS A 89 5.45 -1.43 0.40
CA LYS A 89 6.39 -0.91 -0.62
C LYS A 89 7.54 -0.09 -0.06
N TRP A 90 7.50 0.32 1.21
CA TRP A 90 8.48 1.22 1.83
C TRP A 90 8.83 0.78 3.26
#